data_AF-A0A6J6QRR9-F1
#
_entry.id   AF-A0A6J6QRR9-F1
#
_cell.length_a   1.000
_cell.length_b   1.000
_cell.length_c   1.000
_cell.angle_alpha   90.00
_cell.angle_beta   90.00
_cell.angle_gamma   90.00
#
_symmetry.space_group_name_H-M   'P 1'
#
loop_
_entity.id
_entity.type
_entity.pdbx_description
1 polymer ?
#
loop_
_entity_poly.entity_id
_entity_poly.type
_entity_poly.pdbx_seq_one_letter_code
_entity_poly.pdbx_strand_id
1 'polypeptide(L)'
;MQEHVNDRDVVWYGNPDFYWGYNNTTVTSLINQAEQAANARIQASLLKRANRIIATEAASDWIYLYPQIVVASSTLSGYPINGLNSQFYAYNIVKN
;
A
#
# COMPACT_ATOMS: atom_id res chain seq x y z
N MET A 1 -4.58 14.21 -3.64
CA MET A 1 -4.26 13.75 -2.27
C MET A 1 -3.84 12.29 -2.37
N GLN A 2 -2.90 11.88 -1.50
CA GLN A 2 -2.47 10.48 -1.40
C GLN A 2 -3.35 9.80 -0.36
N GLU A 3 -4.14 8.83 -0.79
CA GLU A 3 -4.93 8.00 0.11
C GLU A 3 -4.04 6.91 0.74
N HIS A 4 -4.48 6.29 1.84
CA HIS A 4 -3.79 5.13 2.48
C HIS A 4 -3.97 3.81 1.70
N VAL A 5 -3.97 3.90 0.37
CA VAL A 5 -4.02 2.76 -0.56
C VAL A 5 -2.64 2.58 -1.20
N ASN A 6 -1.57 2.68 -0.40
CA ASN A 6 -0.22 2.37 -0.88
C ASN A 6 0.11 0.91 -0.57
N ASP A 7 0.71 0.23 -1.54
CA ASP A 7 1.20 -1.15 -1.42
C ASP A 7 2.20 -1.34 -0.27
N ARG A 8 2.81 -0.25 0.19
CA ARG A 8 3.86 -0.24 1.22
C ARG A 8 3.41 0.31 2.57
N ASP A 9 2.16 0.73 2.77
CA ASP A 9 1.73 1.37 4.03
C ASP A 9 1.87 0.45 5.26
N VAL A 10 1.84 -0.88 5.05
CA VAL A 10 2.05 -1.87 6.12
C VAL A 10 3.37 -1.66 6.88
N VAL A 11 4.42 -1.14 6.22
CA VAL A 11 5.74 -0.99 6.86
C VAL A 11 5.73 0.04 7.98
N TRP A 12 4.81 1.01 7.94
CA TRP A 12 4.69 2.06 8.94
C TRP A 12 4.23 1.54 10.30
N TYR A 13 3.50 0.42 10.34
CA TYR A 13 3.19 -0.28 11.60
C TYR A 13 4.42 -0.89 12.28
N GLY A 14 5.56 -0.95 11.59
CA GLY A 14 6.84 -1.35 12.18
C GLY A 14 7.58 -0.22 12.89
N ASN A 15 7.15 1.04 12.72
CA ASN A 15 7.77 2.23 13.30
C ASN A 15 6.93 2.78 14.46
N PRO A 16 7.35 2.60 15.73
CA PRO A 16 6.60 3.09 16.89
C PRO A 16 6.58 4.62 16.99
N ASP A 17 7.49 5.32 16.32
CA ASP A 17 7.54 6.79 16.30
C ASP A 17 6.65 7.39 15.19
N PHE A 18 5.99 6.54 14.39
CA PHE A 18 5.04 7.01 13.39
C PHE A 18 3.74 7.50 14.04
N TYR A 19 2.97 8.35 13.37
CA TYR A 19 1.85 9.06 13.98
C TYR A 19 0.70 8.14 14.49
N TRP A 20 0.64 6.87 14.06
CA TRP A 20 -0.28 5.88 14.62
C TRP A 20 0.11 5.43 16.04
N GLY A 21 1.37 5.61 16.45
CA GLY A 21 1.87 5.23 17.78
C GLY A 21 1.83 3.72 18.08
N TYR A 22 1.61 2.87 17.07
CA TYR A 22 1.54 1.43 17.23
C TYR A 22 2.93 0.85 17.49
N ASN A 23 3.11 0.17 18.62
CA ASN A 23 4.40 -0.36 19.05
C ASN A 23 4.29 -1.84 19.39
N ASN A 24 4.68 -2.70 18.45
CA ASN A 24 4.77 -4.14 18.65
C ASN A 24 6.10 -4.66 18.08
N THR A 25 7.00 -5.10 18.95
CA THR A 25 8.37 -5.53 18.58
C THR A 25 8.38 -6.72 17.62
N THR A 26 7.36 -7.58 17.68
CA THR A 26 7.22 -8.71 16.74
C THR A 26 6.87 -8.21 15.35
N VAL A 27 5.95 -7.25 15.25
CA VAL A 27 5.59 -6.61 13.97
C VAL A 27 6.79 -5.87 13.39
N THR A 28 7.49 -5.06 14.19
CA THR A 28 8.74 -4.38 13.78
C THR A 28 9.78 -5.38 13.25
N SER A 29 9.99 -6.50 13.95
CA SER A 29 10.94 -7.54 13.51
C SER A 29 10.54 -8.18 12.18
N LEU A 30 9.25 -8.52 12.00
CA LEU A 30 8.74 -9.12 10.77
C LEU A 30 8.88 -8.17 9.58
N ILE A 31 8.60 -6.88 9.77
CA ILE A 31 8.76 -5.86 8.74
C ILE A 31 10.24 -5.68 8.40
N ASN A 32 11.13 -5.57 9.39
CA ASN A 32 12.58 -5.46 9.15
C ASN A 32 13.15 -6.66 8.38
N GLN A 33 12.67 -7.88 8.67
CA GLN A 33 13.03 -9.07 7.90
C GLN A 33 12.46 -9.03 6.48
N ALA A 34 11.26 -8.48 6.30
CA ALA A 34 10.63 -8.34 4.98
C ALA A 34 11.39 -7.36 4.08
N GLU A 35 11.95 -6.29 4.65
CA GLU A 35 12.80 -5.33 3.93
C GLU A 35 14.11 -5.94 3.46
N GLN A 36 14.60 -6.96 4.16
CA GLN A 36 15.85 -7.67 3.83
C GLN A 36 15.59 -9.00 3.09
N ALA A 37 14.35 -9.30 2.71
CA ALA A 37 13.99 -10.57 2.11
C ALA A 37 14.62 -10.74 0.71
N ALA A 38 15.20 -11.91 0.46
CA ALA A 38 15.89 -12.21 -0.80
C ALA A 38 14.98 -12.24 -2.05
N ASN A 39 13.66 -12.32 -1.87
CA ASN A 39 12.70 -12.28 -2.95
C ASN A 39 11.29 -11.90 -2.48
N ALA A 40 10.44 -11.53 -3.45
CA ALA A 40 9.07 -11.10 -3.22
C ALA A 40 8.18 -12.14 -2.50
N ARG A 41 8.41 -13.44 -2.71
CA ARG A 41 7.61 -14.49 -2.05
C ARG A 41 7.89 -14.52 -0.54
N ILE A 42 9.16 -14.41 -0.14
CA ILE A 42 9.56 -14.35 1.27
C ILE A 42 9.05 -13.05 1.90
N GLN A 43 9.24 -11.92 1.22
CA GLN A 43 8.73 -10.62 1.67
C GLN A 43 7.22 -10.66 1.92
N ALA A 44 6.43 -11.14 0.94
CA ALA A 44 4.98 -11.22 1.06
C ALA A 44 4.54 -12.14 2.21
N SER A 45 5.24 -13.25 2.45
CA SER A 45 4.97 -14.14 3.58
C SER A 45 5.18 -13.46 4.93
N LEU A 46 6.28 -12.70 5.08
CA LEU A 46 6.61 -11.96 6.30
C LEU A 46 5.61 -10.83 6.57
N LEU A 47 5.31 -10.00 5.55
CA LEU A 47 4.30 -8.94 5.66
C LEU A 47 2.90 -9.50 5.94
N LYS A 48 2.55 -10.66 5.37
CA LYS A 48 1.28 -11.34 5.68
C LYS A 48 1.20 -11.79 7.15
N ARG A 49 2.31 -12.18 7.76
CA ARG A 49 2.37 -12.51 9.20
C ARG A 49 2.21 -11.25 10.05
N ALA A 50 2.92 -10.17 9.70
CA ALA A 50 2.78 -8.88 10.39
C ALA A 50 1.33 -8.38 10.33
N ASN A 51 0.73 -8.34 9.14
CA ASN A 51 -0.65 -7.89 8.94
C ASN A 51 -1.69 -8.69 9.74
N ARG A 52 -1.48 -9.99 9.96
CA ARG A 52 -2.39 -10.75 10.83
C ARG A 52 -2.35 -10.25 12.27
N ILE A 53 -1.17 -9.91 12.79
CA ILE A 53 -1.02 -9.37 14.15
C ILE A 53 -1.68 -7.99 14.21
N ILE A 54 -1.32 -7.10 13.29
CA ILE A 54 -1.86 -5.73 13.20
C ILE A 54 -3.41 -5.75 13.15
N ALA A 55 -3.98 -6.62 12.31
CA ALA A 55 -5.43 -6.77 12.20
C ALA A 55 -6.09 -7.40 13.43
N THR A 56 -5.44 -8.38 14.07
CA THR A 56 -5.96 -9.03 15.29
C THR A 56 -5.94 -8.07 16.48
N GLU A 57 -4.93 -7.20 16.57
CA GLU A 57 -4.78 -6.21 17.63
C GLU A 57 -5.56 -4.91 17.35
N ALA A 58 -6.23 -4.83 16.19
CA ALA A 58 -6.99 -3.64 15.77
C ALA A 58 -6.17 -2.35 15.85
N ALA A 59 -4.92 -2.38 15.37
CA ALA A 59 -4.05 -1.19 15.36
C ALA A 59 -4.62 -0.04 14.51
N SER A 60 -5.54 -0.34 13.59
CA SER A 60 -6.37 0.60 12.82
C SER A 60 -7.65 -0.10 12.37
N ASP A 61 -8.65 0.67 11.95
CA ASP A 61 -9.89 0.13 11.38
C ASP A 61 -9.87 0.25 9.84
N TRP A 62 -9.88 -0.89 9.14
CA TRP A 62 -9.97 -0.93 7.67
C TRP A 62 -11.43 -0.91 7.23
N ILE A 63 -11.91 0.25 6.80
CA ILE A 63 -13.31 0.43 6.39
C ILE A 63 -13.51 0.04 4.91
N TYR A 64 -12.67 0.56 4.01
CA TYR A 64 -12.71 0.27 2.59
C TYR A 64 -11.38 0.63 1.91
N LEU A 65 -11.17 0.09 0.71
CA LEU A 65 -10.11 0.55 -0.19
C LEU A 65 -10.72 1.59 -1.14
N TYR A 66 -10.15 2.81 -1.15
CA TYR A 66 -10.67 3.89 -1.97
C TYR A 66 -10.54 3.55 -3.47
N PRO A 67 -11.66 3.43 -4.21
CA PRO A 67 -11.59 3.13 -5.63
C PRO A 67 -11.10 4.37 -6.39
N GLN A 68 -10.03 4.19 -7.18
CA GLN A 68 -9.60 5.23 -8.10
C GLN A 68 -10.45 5.22 -9.38
N ILE A 69 -11.60 5.90 -9.32
CA ILE A 69 -12.48 6.07 -10.47
C ILE A 69 -11.95 7.22 -11.33
N VAL A 70 -11.59 6.92 -12.58
CA VAL A 70 -11.17 7.90 -13.58
C VAL A 70 -12.22 7.97 -14.68
N VAL A 71 -12.66 9.19 -15.01
CA VAL A 71 -13.56 9.45 -16.15
C VAL A 71 -12.76 10.17 -17.23
N ALA A 72 -12.68 9.57 -18.41
CA ALA A 72 -11.97 10.11 -19.56
C ALA A 72 -12.90 10.20 -20.79
N SER A 73 -12.60 11.15 -21.69
CA SER A 73 -13.29 11.24 -22.98
C SER A 73 -13.06 9.98 -23.81
N SER A 74 -14.10 9.52 -24.52
CA SER A 74 -13.99 8.39 -25.46
C SER A 74 -13.08 8.68 -26.67
N THR A 75 -12.72 9.95 -26.88
CA THR A 75 -11.76 10.37 -27.90
C THR A 75 -10.30 10.23 -27.46
N LEU A 76 -10.06 9.78 -26.23
CA LEU A 76 -8.72 9.61 -25.67
C LEU A 76 -8.42 8.12 -25.45
N SER A 77 -7.14 7.75 -25.54
CA SER A 77 -6.61 6.43 -25.15
C SER A 77 -5.33 6.58 -24.34
N GLY A 78 -4.84 5.47 -23.78
CA GLY A 78 -3.57 5.42 -23.04
C GLY A 78 -3.64 5.82 -21.56
N TYR A 79 -4.85 6.05 -21.02
CA TYR A 79 -5.04 6.19 -19.58
C TYR A 79 -4.66 4.89 -18.84
N PRO A 80 -3.86 4.96 -17.75
CA PRO A 80 -3.59 3.80 -16.92
C PRO A 80 -4.87 3.25 -16.28
N ILE A 81 -5.03 1.94 -16.32
CA ILE A 81 -6.24 1.25 -15.84
C ILE A 81 -6.09 0.67 -14.42
N ASN A 82 -4.91 0.79 -13.80
CA ASN A 82 -4.62 0.33 -12.44
C ASN A 82 -3.55 1.23 -11.78
N GLY A 83 -3.97 2.37 -11.22
CA GLY A 83 -3.10 3.26 -10.46
C GLY A 83 -2.95 2.82 -9.00
N LEU A 84 -1.74 2.95 -8.45
CA LEU A 84 -1.49 2.78 -7.00
C LEU A 84 -1.59 4.12 -6.25
N ASN A 85 -1.74 5.23 -6.96
CA ASN A 85 -1.86 6.56 -6.39
C ASN A 85 -2.58 7.51 -7.36
N SER A 86 -2.92 8.71 -6.88
CA SER A 86 -3.68 9.71 -7.67
C SER A 86 -2.87 10.37 -8.80
N GLN A 87 -1.66 9.90 -9.07
CA GLN A 87 -0.79 10.39 -10.11
C GLN A 87 -0.75 9.37 -11.25
N PHE A 88 -0.73 9.85 -12.47
CA PHE A 88 -0.53 9.03 -13.65
C PHE A 88 0.33 9.78 -14.67
N TYR A 89 1.09 9.02 -15.43
CA TYR A 89 1.90 9.59 -16.50
C TYR A 89 1.02 10.07 -17.64
N ALA A 90 1.15 11.35 -18.00
CA ALA A 90 0.42 11.93 -19.12
C ALA A 90 0.97 11.51 -20.49
N TYR A 91 2.21 11.03 -20.58
CA TYR A 91 2.91 10.86 -21.86
C TYR A 91 2.27 9.85 -22.82
N ASN A 92 1.58 8.83 -22.31
CA ASN A 92 0.86 7.84 -23.12
C ASN A 92 -0.57 8.27 -23.47
N ILE A 93 -1.08 9.35 -22.88
CA ILE A 93 -2.46 9.77 -23.08
C ILE A 93 -2.54 10.57 -24.36
N VAL A 94 -3.20 9.99 -25.37
CA VAL A 94 -3.27 10.55 -26.71
C VAL A 94 -4.70 10.64 -27.19
N LYS A 95 -4.94 11.56 -28.13
CA LYS A 95 -6.21 11.62 -28.87
C LYS A 95 -6.19 10.51 -29.92
N ASN A 96 -7.29 9.75 -29.98
CA ASN A 96 -7.54 8.75 -31.02
C ASN A 96 -7.69 9.41 -32.40
#